data_AF-A0A134BE49-F1
#
_entry.id   AF-A0A134BE49-F1
#
_cell.length_a   1.000
_cell.length_b   1.000
_cell.length_c   1.000
_cell.angle_alpha   90.00
_cell.angle_beta   90.00
_cell.angle_gamma   90.00
#
_symmetry.space_group_name_H-M   'P 1'
#
loop_
_entity.id
_entity.type
_entity.pdbx_description
1 polymer ?
#
loop_
_entity_poly.entity_id
_entity_poly.type
_entity_poly.pdbx_seq_one_letter_code
_entity_poly.pdbx_strand_id
1 'polypeptide(L)'
;MDERRIARIREMETALNQWVDLGNKGEELLEEMTAHLPSLERLVAYYSSPDWMRDHDASDEGLLPADLPHGVLSEDAVFDLLTQLYGLCGIVKDIEQRLGKIP
;
A
#
# COMPACT_ATOMS: atom_id res chain seq x y z
N MET A 1 -20.02 -16.23 -40.77
CA MET A 1 -19.77 -15.35 -39.61
C MET A 1 -18.49 -14.60 -39.92
N ASP A 2 -18.44 -13.28 -39.80
CA ASP A 2 -17.25 -12.48 -40.15
C ASP A 2 -16.11 -12.77 -39.17
N GLU A 3 -15.06 -13.46 -39.61
CA GLU A 3 -13.92 -13.85 -38.77
C GLU A 3 -13.24 -12.64 -38.11
N ARG A 4 -13.21 -11.49 -38.79
CA ARG A 4 -12.65 -10.25 -38.23
C ARG A 4 -13.51 -9.75 -37.07
N ARG A 5 -14.83 -9.91 -37.16
CA ARG A 5 -15.76 -9.56 -36.08
C ARG A 5 -15.53 -10.45 -34.86
N ILE A 6 -15.37 -11.76 -35.06
CA ILE A 6 -15.13 -12.72 -33.97
C ILE A 6 -13.80 -12.41 -33.27
N ALA A 7 -12.74 -12.13 -34.03
CA ALA A 7 -11.42 -11.80 -33.49
C ALA A 7 -11.47 -10.56 -32.57
N ARG A 8 -12.12 -9.47 -33.03
CA ARG A 8 -12.29 -8.25 -32.22
C ARG A 8 -13.07 -8.51 -30.93
N ILE A 9 -14.14 -9.30 -30.99
CA ILE A 9 -14.94 -9.61 -29.79
C ILE A 9 -14.09 -10.38 -28.78
N ARG A 10 -13.32 -11.38 -29.21
CA ARG A 10 -12.45 -12.16 -28.32
C ARG A 10 -11.37 -11.31 -27.66
N GLU A 11 -10.80 -10.37 -28.40
CA GLU A 11 -9.81 -9.43 -27.88
C GLU A 11 -10.41 -8.56 -26.77
N MET A 12 -11.58 -7.96 -27.01
CA MET A 12 -12.25 -7.12 -26.02
C MET A 12 -12.76 -7.91 -24.81
N GLU A 13 -13.25 -9.13 -25.02
CA GLU A 13 -13.66 -10.05 -23.94
C GLU A 13 -12.47 -10.40 -23.03
N THR A 14 -11.30 -10.65 -23.64
CA THR A 14 -10.08 -10.92 -22.88
C THR A 14 -9.68 -9.71 -22.05
N ALA A 15 -9.73 -8.50 -22.63
CA ALA A 15 -9.43 -7.27 -21.91
C ALA A 15 -10.44 -7.02 -20.77
N LEU A 16 -11.74 -7.22 -21.01
CA LEU A 16 -12.79 -7.07 -20.00
C LEU A 16 -12.53 -7.97 -18.80
N ASN A 17 -12.33 -9.27 -19.03
CA ASN A 17 -12.11 -10.24 -17.97
C ASN A 17 -10.84 -9.92 -17.16
N GLN A 18 -9.77 -9.50 -17.83
CA GLN A 18 -8.54 -9.04 -17.16
C GLN A 18 -8.79 -7.83 -16.24
N TRP A 19 -9.55 -6.83 -16.70
CA TRP A 19 -9.84 -5.64 -15.90
C TRP A 19 -10.81 -5.91 -14.75
N VAL A 20 -11.76 -6.83 -14.92
CA VAL A 20 -12.63 -7.29 -13.82
C VAL A 20 -11.80 -7.96 -12.72
N ASP A 21 -10.90 -8.87 -13.09
CA ASP A 21 -10.04 -9.56 -12.12
C ASP A 21 -9.10 -8.60 -11.37
N LEU A 22 -8.52 -7.62 -12.09
CA LEU A 22 -7.67 -6.59 -11.48
C LEU A 22 -8.47 -5.66 -10.57
N GLY A 23 -9.68 -5.29 -10.98
CA GLY A 23 -10.60 -4.46 -10.19
C GLY A 23 -10.94 -5.10 -8.85
N ASN A 24 -11.37 -6.37 -8.86
CA ASN A 24 -11.72 -7.11 -7.64
C ASN A 24 -10.54 -7.21 -6.66
N LYS A 25 -9.34 -7.51 -7.16
CA LYS A 25 -8.12 -7.58 -6.32
C LYS A 25 -7.73 -6.21 -5.77
N GLY A 26 -7.89 -5.16 -6.58
CA GLY A 26 -7.62 -3.78 -6.17
C GLY A 26 -8.59 -3.31 -5.09
N GLU A 27 -9.88 -3.61 -5.24
CA GLU A 27 -10.91 -3.30 -4.25
C GLU A 27 -10.62 -3.96 -2.91
N GLU A 28 -10.41 -5.28 -2.88
CA GLU A 28 -10.11 -6.03 -1.66
C GLU A 28 -8.90 -5.45 -0.91
N LEU A 29 -7.79 -5.20 -1.63
CA LEU A 29 -6.58 -4.65 -1.03
C LEU A 29 -6.80 -3.22 -0.51
N LEU A 30 -7.46 -2.35 -1.29
CA LEU A 30 -7.66 -0.94 -0.91
C LEU A 30 -8.64 -0.81 0.27
N GLU A 31 -9.66 -1.68 0.33
CA GLU A 31 -10.55 -1.77 1.49
C GLU A 31 -9.81 -2.24 2.74
N GLU A 32 -8.97 -3.27 2.64
CA GLU A 32 -8.13 -3.74 3.75
C GLU A 32 -7.18 -2.64 4.24
N MET A 33 -6.47 -1.98 3.32
CA MET A 33 -5.61 -0.83 3.65
C MET A 33 -6.39 0.27 4.36
N THR A 34 -7.60 0.58 3.88
CA THR A 34 -8.48 1.61 4.47
C THR A 34 -8.92 1.23 5.88
N ALA A 35 -9.30 -0.03 6.10
CA ALA A 35 -9.66 -0.54 7.43
C ALA A 35 -8.50 -0.49 8.43
N HIS A 36 -7.25 -0.59 7.95
CA HIS A 36 -6.05 -0.55 8.77
C HIS A 36 -5.42 0.84 8.94
N LEU A 37 -5.94 1.89 8.29
CA LEU A 37 -5.45 3.27 8.46
C LEU A 37 -5.34 3.71 9.93
N PRO A 38 -6.31 3.43 10.84
CA PRO A 38 -6.17 3.81 12.25
C PRO A 38 -4.96 3.17 12.95
N SER A 39 -4.52 1.99 12.50
CA SER A 39 -3.32 1.34 13.03
C SER A 39 -2.05 2.01 12.51
N LEU A 40 -2.04 2.39 11.23
CA LEU A 40 -0.94 3.15 10.64
C LEU A 40 -0.80 4.53 11.32
N GLU A 41 -1.92 5.22 11.55
CA GLU A 41 -1.94 6.52 12.26
C GLU A 41 -1.29 6.41 13.65
N ARG A 42 -1.61 5.36 14.41
CA ARG A 42 -0.98 5.11 15.72
C ARG A 42 0.52 4.83 15.60
N LEU A 43 0.94 4.06 14.60
CA LEU A 43 2.36 3.80 14.34
C LEU A 43 3.12 5.09 14.04
N VAL A 44 2.57 5.96 13.17
CA VAL A 44 3.18 7.24 12.82
C VAL A 44 3.22 8.20 14.01
N ALA A 45 2.12 8.24 14.78
CA ALA A 45 2.06 9.04 16.00
C ALA A 45 3.12 8.59 17.01
N TYR A 46 3.30 7.28 17.18
CA TYR A 46 4.37 6.72 18.02
C TYR A 46 5.75 7.10 17.48
N TYR A 47 6.04 6.83 16.21
CA TYR A 47 7.32 7.15 15.57
C TYR A 47 7.72 8.63 15.71
N SER A 48 6.73 9.53 15.71
CA SER A 48 6.95 10.99 15.86
C SER A 48 6.90 11.46 17.32
N SER A 49 6.80 10.55 18.30
CA SER A 49 6.58 10.88 19.70
C SER A 49 7.87 10.92 20.52
N PRO A 50 7.86 11.64 21.66
CA PRO A 50 8.92 11.52 22.66
C PRO A 50 9.05 10.12 23.27
N ASP A 51 8.00 9.29 23.22
CA ASP A 51 8.06 7.90 23.70
C ASP A 51 8.98 7.06 22.80
N TRP A 52 8.83 7.16 21.48
CA TRP A 52 9.70 6.45 20.53
C TRP A 52 11.17 6.80 20.72
N MET A 53 11.49 8.08 20.96
CA MET A 53 12.87 8.50 21.21
C MET A 53 13.44 7.89 22.51
N ARG A 54 12.65 7.83 23.59
CA ARG A 54 13.07 7.17 24.82
C ARG A 54 13.26 5.68 24.65
N ASP A 55 12.36 5.04 23.90
CA ASP A 55 12.43 3.61 23.66
C ASP A 55 13.64 3.28 22.75
N HIS A 56 13.93 4.12 21.76
CA HIS A 56 15.12 4.05 20.92
C HIS A 56 16.40 4.15 21.77
N ASP A 57 16.52 5.17 22.62
CA ASP A 57 17.67 5.32 23.53
C ASP A 57 17.82 4.08 24.44
N ALA A 58 16.72 3.55 24.97
CA ALA A 58 16.73 2.34 25.79
C ALA A 58 17.17 1.09 25.01
N SER A 59 16.85 1.03 23.71
CA SER A 59 17.33 -0.02 22.81
C SER A 59 18.84 0.07 22.62
N ASP A 60 19.36 1.26 22.36
CA ASP A 60 20.79 1.52 22.15
C ASP A 60 21.62 1.26 23.41
N GLU A 61 21.06 1.55 24.59
CA GLU A 61 21.68 1.24 25.88
C GLU A 61 21.57 -0.24 26.28
N GLY A 62 20.86 -1.07 25.50
CA GLY A 62 20.65 -2.49 25.79
C GLY A 62 19.75 -2.74 27.00
N LEU A 63 18.85 -1.81 27.31
CA LEU A 63 17.90 -1.90 28.42
C LEU A 63 16.63 -2.71 28.07
N LEU A 64 16.44 -3.02 26.80
CA LEU A 64 15.33 -3.86 26.33
C LEU A 64 15.68 -5.36 26.40
N PRO A 65 14.68 -6.25 26.58
CA PRO A 65 14.90 -7.69 26.51
C PRO A 65 15.56 -8.09 25.19
N ALA A 66 16.59 -8.93 25.26
CA ALA A 66 17.36 -9.34 24.07
C ALA A 66 16.53 -10.13 23.03
N ASP A 67 15.40 -10.71 23.44
CA ASP A 67 14.47 -11.45 22.60
C ASP A 67 13.29 -10.61 22.09
N LEU A 68 13.17 -9.34 22.50
CA LEU A 68 12.12 -8.44 22.03
C LEU A 68 12.48 -7.89 20.63
N PRO A 69 11.70 -8.21 19.58
CA PRO A 69 11.87 -7.57 18.28
C PRO A 69 11.48 -6.10 18.39
N HIS A 70 12.41 -5.21 18.08
CA HIS A 70 12.21 -3.76 18.19
C HIS A 70 12.59 -3.02 16.91
N GLY A 71 12.39 -3.63 15.73
CA GLY A 71 12.65 -2.98 14.44
C GLY A 71 11.89 -1.66 14.24
N VAL A 72 10.78 -1.46 14.96
CA VAL A 72 10.03 -0.19 15.00
C VAL A 72 10.85 0.98 15.57
N LEU A 73 11.89 0.70 16.35
CA LEU A 73 12.81 1.68 16.92
C LEU A 73 13.93 2.06 15.94
N SER A 74 14.06 1.39 14.80
CA SER A 74 14.97 1.86 13.75
C SER A 74 14.47 3.19 13.19
N GLU A 75 15.42 4.08 12.85
CA GLU A 75 15.12 5.33 12.15
C GLU A 75 14.49 5.07 10.76
N ASP A 76 14.86 3.97 10.12
CA ASP A 76 14.49 3.72 8.72
C ASP A 76 13.13 3.01 8.57
N ALA A 77 12.76 2.04 9.41
CA ALA A 77 11.67 1.12 9.09
C ALA A 77 10.31 1.80 8.88
N VAL A 78 9.94 2.74 9.77
CA VAL A 78 8.66 3.47 9.63
C VAL A 78 8.75 4.48 8.49
N PHE A 79 9.91 5.12 8.30
CA PHE A 79 10.14 6.07 7.21
C PHE A 79 10.02 5.39 5.83
N ASP A 80 10.66 4.24 5.65
CA ASP A 80 10.64 3.46 4.42
C ASP A 80 9.23 2.96 4.11
N LEU A 81 8.51 2.48 5.12
CA LEU A 81 7.10 2.10 4.98
C LEU A 81 6.26 3.27 4.47
N LEU A 82 6.38 4.45 5.08
CA LEU A 82 5.62 5.64 4.65
C LEU A 82 5.98 6.04 3.22
N THR A 83 7.27 6.04 2.88
CA THR A 83 7.74 6.32 1.52
C THR A 83 7.13 5.36 0.50
N GLN A 84 7.10 4.06 0.80
CA GLN A 84 6.46 3.05 -0.05
C GLN A 84 4.95 3.32 -0.21
N LEU A 85 4.24 3.59 0.89
CA LEU A 85 2.80 3.86 0.87
C LEU A 85 2.46 5.12 0.06
N TYR A 86 3.26 6.18 0.17
CA TYR A 86 3.11 7.37 -0.67
C TYR A 86 3.29 7.05 -2.16
N GLY A 87 4.27 6.21 -2.50
CA GLY A 87 4.47 5.72 -3.86
C GLY A 87 3.23 4.98 -4.40
N LEU A 88 2.66 4.07 -3.61
CA LEU A 88 1.45 3.32 -3.96
C LEU A 88 0.24 4.26 -4.19
N CYS A 89 0.03 5.22 -3.29
CA CYS A 89 -1.02 6.24 -3.46
C CYS A 89 -0.81 7.07 -4.73
N GLY A 90 0.44 7.33 -5.13
CA GLY A 90 0.77 7.96 -6.40
C GLY A 90 0.30 7.14 -7.60
N ILE A 91 0.57 5.84 -7.60
CA ILE A 91 0.12 4.92 -8.67
C ILE A 91 -1.41 4.92 -8.80
N VAL A 92 -2.14 4.88 -7.67
CA VAL A 92 -3.61 4.91 -7.68
C VAL A 92 -4.13 6.22 -8.30
N LYS A 93 -3.55 7.37 -7.92
CA LYS A 93 -3.89 8.68 -8.50
C LYS A 93 -3.59 8.75 -10.00
N ASP A 94 -2.49 8.18 -10.44
CA ASP A 94 -2.14 8.13 -11.86
C ASP A 94 -3.14 7.28 -12.66
N ILE A 95 -3.60 6.15 -12.09
CA ILE A 95 -4.66 5.33 -12.68
C ILE A 95 -5.95 6.13 -12.78
N GLU A 96 -6.39 6.76 -11.68
CA GLU A 96 -7.59 7.61 -11.64
C GLU A 96 -7.55 8.70 -12.73
N GLN A 97 -6.44 9.44 -12.83
CA GLN A 97 -6.26 10.49 -13.83
C GLN A 97 -6.32 9.98 -15.26
N ARG A 98 -5.81 8.77 -15.51
CA ARG A 98 -5.86 8.14 -16.85
C ARG A 98 -7.26 7.66 -17.19
N LEU A 99 -7.96 7.05 -16.24
CA LEU A 99 -9.35 6.63 -16.41
C LEU A 99 -10.26 7.83 -16.71
N GLY A 100 -10.08 8.95 -16.03
CA GLY A 100 -10.83 10.19 -16.28
C GLY A 100 -10.61 10.82 -17.66
N LYS A 101 -9.65 10.34 -18.45
CA LYS A 101 -9.38 10.78 -19.84
C LYS A 101 -9.94 9.82 -20.89
N ILE A 102 -10.48 8.67 -20.49
CA ILE A 102 -11.15 7.74 -21.41
C ILE A 102 -12.52 8.33 -21.76
N PRO A 103 -12.85 8.48 -23.06
CA PRO A 103 -14.08 9.12 -23.51
C PRO A 103 -15.35 8.32 -23.17
#